data_AF-A0A4Q7NWF2-F1
#
_entry.id   AF-A0A4Q7NWF2-F1
#
_cell.length_a   1.000
_cell.length_b   1.000
_cell.length_c   1.000
_cell.angle_alpha   90.00
_cell.angle_beta   90.00
_cell.angle_gamma   90.00
#
_symmetry.space_group_name_H-M   'P 1'
#
loop_
_entity.id
_entity.type
_entity.pdbx_description
1 polymer ?
#
loop_
_entity_poly.entity_id
_entity_poly.type
_entity_poly.pdbx_seq_one_letter_code
_entity_poly.pdbx_strand_id
1 'polypeptide(L)'
;MNRYRLTIVGSVLAISIYLINNFLEINIFTYVLNFFASLEKSILELIVLLGIVVLFVSIDYYRNSRESQLEKAKRNIYKAMLCSSHHILNSFLYQMDIFKITAEHTPGFDAKTLAFYEDIVDDTSDKIQSLSNLKSIDEFSIKTSVMTK
;
A
#
# COMPACT_ATOMS: atom_id res chain seq x y z
N MET A 1 4.08 -50.54 7.28
CA MET A 1 3.51 -50.87 8.61
C MET A 1 3.31 -49.65 9.53
N ASN A 2 3.14 -48.42 8.98
CA ASN A 2 3.11 -47.17 9.78
C ASN A 2 1.74 -46.46 9.78
N ARG A 3 0.72 -47.04 9.12
CA ARG A 3 -0.60 -46.39 8.93
C ARG A 3 -1.60 -46.61 10.08
N TYR A 4 -1.33 -47.52 11.02
CA TYR A 4 -2.25 -47.87 12.11
C TYR A 4 -1.70 -47.56 13.51
N ARG A 5 -0.55 -46.87 13.61
CA ARG A 5 0.07 -46.54 14.91
C ARG A 5 -0.88 -45.75 15.82
N LEU A 6 -1.60 -44.78 15.27
CA LEU A 6 -2.57 -43.98 16.03
C LEU A 6 -3.77 -44.82 16.49
N THR A 7 -4.25 -45.75 15.67
CA THR A 7 -5.37 -46.64 16.03
C THR A 7 -4.97 -47.62 17.14
N ILE A 8 -3.73 -48.13 17.12
CA ILE A 8 -3.20 -49.02 18.16
C ILE A 8 -3.02 -48.24 19.47
N VAL A 9 -2.42 -47.04 19.42
CA VAL A 9 -2.28 -46.18 20.59
C VAL A 9 -3.64 -45.83 21.18
N GLY A 10 -4.62 -45.44 20.35
CA GLY A 10 -5.99 -45.16 20.79
C GLY A 10 -6.69 -46.36 21.40
N SER A 11 -6.50 -47.56 20.85
CA SER A 11 -7.09 -48.79 21.38
C SER A 11 -6.49 -49.17 22.75
N VAL A 12 -5.17 -49.05 22.91
CA VAL A 12 -4.49 -49.31 24.19
C VAL A 12 -4.93 -48.30 25.25
N LEU A 13 -5.08 -47.02 24.88
CA LEU A 13 -5.56 -45.97 25.77
C LEU A 13 -7.01 -46.22 26.23
N ALA A 14 -7.90 -46.59 25.30
CA ALA A 14 -9.30 -46.87 25.62
C ALA A 14 -9.46 -48.08 26.57
N ILE A 15 -8.71 -49.16 26.32
CA ILE A 15 -8.70 -50.35 27.18
C ILE A 15 -8.17 -50.00 28.57
N SER A 16 -7.11 -49.18 28.65
CA SER A 16 -6.52 -48.76 29.93
C SER A 16 -7.48 -47.90 30.74
N ILE A 17 -8.16 -46.94 30.10
CA ILE A 17 -9.16 -46.08 30.76
C ILE A 17 -10.35 -46.92 31.26
N TYR A 18 -10.82 -47.89 30.47
CA TYR A 18 -11.91 -48.77 30.86
C TYR A 18 -11.55 -49.64 32.09
N LEU A 19 -10.34 -50.20 32.12
CA LEU A 19 -9.85 -50.98 33.25
C LEU A 19 -9.72 -50.14 34.53
N ILE A 20 -9.22 -48.91 34.41
CA ILE A 20 -9.11 -47.97 35.54
C ILE A 20 -10.50 -47.59 36.08
N ASN A 21 -11.46 -47.31 35.19
CA ASN A 21 -12.84 -46.97 35.56
C ASN A 21 -13.54 -48.12 36.28
N ASN A 22 -13.27 -49.37 35.88
CA ASN A 22 -13.85 -50.56 36.51
C ASN A 22 -13.14 -50.97 37.82
N PHE A 23 -11.83 -50.70 37.97
CA PHE A 23 -11.07 -51.09 39.16
C PHE A 23 -11.16 -50.09 40.31
N LEU A 24 -11.30 -48.79 40.01
CA LEU A 24 -11.37 -47.74 41.03
C LEU A 24 -12.81 -47.33 41.40
N GLU A 25 -13.85 -47.83 40.70
CA GLU A 25 -15.26 -47.37 40.81
C GLU A 25 -15.45 -45.85 40.65
N ILE A 26 -14.44 -45.14 40.14
CA ILE A 26 -14.51 -43.71 39.85
C ILE A 26 -15.09 -43.56 38.46
N ASN A 27 -16.25 -42.91 38.34
CA ASN A 27 -16.83 -42.50 37.05
C ASN A 27 -16.05 -41.32 36.46
N ILE A 28 -14.85 -41.60 35.94
CA ILE A 28 -13.95 -40.61 35.32
C ILE A 28 -14.68 -39.85 34.20
N PHE A 29 -15.56 -40.54 33.49
CA PHE A 29 -16.42 -39.96 32.45
C PHE A 29 -17.30 -38.81 32.98
N THR A 30 -17.90 -38.95 34.16
CA THR A 30 -18.76 -37.92 34.76
C THR A 30 -17.96 -36.68 35.19
N TYR A 31 -16.76 -36.88 35.72
CA TYR A 31 -15.86 -35.77 36.08
C TYR A 31 -15.35 -35.01 34.86
N VAL A 32 -14.99 -35.74 33.81
CA VAL A 32 -14.58 -35.16 32.53
C VAL A 32 -15.75 -34.39 31.91
N LEU A 33 -16.97 -34.94 31.89
CA LEU A 33 -18.16 -34.24 31.40
C LEU A 33 -18.47 -32.96 32.17
N ASN A 34 -18.39 -32.98 33.51
CA ASN A 34 -18.62 -31.78 34.33
C ASN A 34 -17.50 -30.74 34.14
N PHE A 35 -16.26 -31.17 33.91
CA PHE A 35 -15.15 -30.29 33.56
C PHE A 35 -15.34 -29.67 32.18
N PHE A 36 -15.77 -30.45 31.18
CA PHE A 36 -16.12 -29.94 29.86
C PHE A 36 -17.32 -28.97 29.91
N ALA A 37 -18.34 -29.24 30.72
CA ALA A 37 -19.48 -28.34 30.90
C ALA A 37 -19.08 -27.00 31.56
N SER A 38 -18.14 -27.02 32.51
CA SER A 38 -17.59 -25.81 33.12
C SER A 38 -16.69 -25.01 32.15
N LEU A 39 -15.93 -25.73 31.33
CA LEU A 39 -15.12 -25.15 30.26
C LEU A 39 -15.99 -24.58 29.13
N GLU A 40 -17.11 -25.20 28.77
CA GLU A 40 -17.97 -24.78 27.66
C GLU A 40 -18.43 -23.32 27.83
N LYS A 41 -18.77 -22.91 29.06
CA LYS A 41 -19.13 -21.52 29.37
C LYS A 41 -17.94 -20.56 29.28
N SER A 42 -16.80 -20.93 29.85
CA SER A 42 -15.58 -20.09 29.86
C SER A 42 -14.95 -19.97 28.46
N ILE A 43 -15.01 -21.04 27.66
CA ILE A 43 -14.54 -21.09 26.29
C ILE A 43 -15.45 -20.23 25.39
N LEU A 44 -16.77 -20.25 25.61
CA LEU A 44 -17.70 -19.39 24.86
C LEU A 44 -17.40 -17.90 25.11
N GLU A 45 -17.19 -17.49 26.36
CA GLU A 45 -16.82 -16.11 26.70
C GLU A 45 -15.48 -15.71 26.06
N LEU A 46 -14.48 -16.60 26.10
CA LEU A 46 -13.19 -16.37 25.45
C LEU A 46 -13.31 -16.27 23.92
N ILE A 47 -14.10 -17.16 23.28
CA ILE A 47 -14.35 -17.15 21.83
C ILE A 47 -15.05 -15.87 21.41
N VAL A 48 -16.03 -15.38 22.19
CA VAL A 48 -16.71 -14.11 21.91
C VAL A 48 -15.72 -12.94 22.00
N LEU A 49 -14.88 -12.89 23.04
CA LEU A 49 -13.86 -11.84 23.19
C LEU A 49 -12.86 -11.86 22.02
N LEU A 50 -12.35 -13.05 21.66
CA LEU A 50 -11.45 -13.24 20.52
C LEU A 50 -12.12 -12.88 19.20
N GLY A 51 -13.40 -13.21 19.04
CA GLY A 51 -14.21 -12.86 17.88
C GLY A 51 -14.34 -11.34 17.70
N ILE A 52 -14.56 -10.59 18.78
CA ILE A 52 -14.59 -9.13 18.76
C ILE A 52 -13.22 -8.58 18.32
N VAL A 53 -12.12 -9.06 18.91
CA VAL A 53 -10.77 -8.61 18.53
C VAL A 53 -10.49 -8.89 17.05
N VAL A 54 -10.79 -10.09 16.57
CA VAL A 54 -10.58 -10.47 15.15
C VAL A 54 -11.43 -9.60 14.22
N LEU A 55 -12.66 -9.28 14.60
CA LEU A 55 -13.55 -8.43 13.81
C LEU A 55 -12.98 -7.01 13.68
N PHE A 56 -12.55 -6.40 14.79
CA PHE A 56 -11.94 -5.06 14.76
C PHE A 56 -10.63 -5.04 13.97
N VAL A 57 -9.74 -6.02 14.18
CA VAL A 57 -8.49 -6.15 13.42
C VAL A 57 -8.77 -6.31 11.93
N SER A 58 -9.79 -7.10 11.57
CA SER A 58 -10.18 -7.29 10.16
C SER A 58 -10.66 -5.98 9.54
N ILE A 59 -11.56 -5.25 10.21
CA ILE A 59 -12.06 -3.95 9.74
C ILE A 59 -10.90 -2.97 9.54
N ASP A 60 -9.99 -2.88 10.50
CA ASP A 60 -8.85 -1.96 10.44
C ASP A 60 -7.91 -2.32 9.28
N TYR A 61 -7.63 -3.61 9.09
CA TYR A 61 -6.84 -4.10 7.96
C TYR A 61 -7.48 -3.75 6.60
N TYR A 62 -8.79 -3.96 6.45
CA TYR A 62 -9.52 -3.60 5.22
C TYR A 62 -9.49 -2.10 4.98
N ARG A 63 -9.67 -1.28 6.02
CA ARG A 63 -9.65 0.17 5.91
C ARG A 63 -8.28 0.68 5.48
N ASN A 64 -7.21 0.24 6.16
CA ASN A 64 -5.85 0.66 5.86
C ASN A 64 -5.41 0.24 4.45
N SER A 65 -5.81 -0.96 4.00
CA SER A 65 -5.56 -1.42 2.63
C SER A 65 -6.21 -0.52 1.58
N ARG A 66 -7.46 -0.08 1.81
CA ARG A 66 -8.15 0.85 0.90
C ARG A 66 -7.49 2.22 0.87
N GLU A 67 -7.12 2.76 2.03
CA GLU A 67 -6.42 4.05 2.11
C GLU A 67 -5.07 3.99 1.38
N SER A 68 -4.27 2.93 1.57
CA SER A 68 -3.01 2.75 0.85
C SER A 68 -3.20 2.61 -0.66
N GLN A 69 -4.24 1.91 -1.12
CA GLN A 69 -4.55 1.80 -2.54
C GLN A 69 -4.95 3.15 -3.16
N LEU A 70 -5.76 3.95 -2.45
CA LEU A 70 -6.13 5.28 -2.88
C LEU A 70 -4.91 6.21 -2.98
N GLU A 71 -4.04 6.20 -1.98
CA GLU A 71 -2.82 7.01 -2.00
C GLU A 71 -1.87 6.60 -3.13
N LYS A 72 -1.74 5.29 -3.42
CA LYS A 72 -0.99 4.80 -4.58
C LYS A 72 -1.62 5.25 -5.90
N ALA A 73 -2.94 5.18 -6.03
CA ALA A 73 -3.64 5.61 -7.22
C ALA A 73 -3.46 7.12 -7.46
N LYS A 74 -3.61 7.95 -6.42
CA LYS A 74 -3.32 9.39 -6.48
C LYS A 74 -1.90 9.66 -6.96
N ARG A 75 -0.90 9.01 -6.35
CA ARG A 75 0.51 9.15 -6.76
C ARG A 75 0.74 8.79 -8.23
N ASN A 76 0.12 7.71 -8.71
CA ASN A 76 0.23 7.30 -10.11
C ASN A 76 -0.39 8.33 -11.06
N ILE A 77 -1.57 8.88 -10.71
CA ILE A 77 -2.23 9.93 -11.50
C ILE A 77 -1.36 11.19 -11.54
N TYR A 78 -0.81 11.64 -10.40
CA TYR A 78 0.09 12.79 -10.36
C TYR A 78 1.36 12.56 -11.20
N LYS A 79 1.96 11.37 -11.10
CA LYS A 79 3.12 11.01 -11.92
C LYS A 79 2.79 11.03 -13.42
N ALA A 80 1.65 10.47 -13.80
CA ALA A 80 1.19 10.49 -15.19
C ALA A 80 0.96 11.94 -15.68
N MET A 81 0.29 12.76 -14.87
CA MET A 81 0.07 14.18 -15.18
C MET A 81 1.38 14.93 -15.37
N LEU A 82 2.37 14.76 -14.47
CA LEU A 82 3.69 15.38 -14.59
C LEU A 82 4.42 14.96 -15.87
N CYS A 83 4.42 13.66 -16.20
CA CYS A 83 5.00 13.18 -17.45
C CYS A 83 4.30 13.78 -18.67
N SER A 84 2.96 13.84 -18.66
CA SER A 84 2.19 14.45 -19.75
C SER A 84 2.46 15.95 -19.87
N SER A 85 2.52 16.68 -18.75
CA SER A 85 2.90 18.11 -18.73
C SER A 85 4.30 18.31 -19.29
N HIS A 86 5.27 17.47 -18.89
CA HIS A 86 6.64 17.53 -19.44
C HIS A 86 6.65 17.35 -20.96
N HIS A 87 5.89 16.37 -21.48
CA HIS A 87 5.76 16.18 -22.93
C HIS A 87 5.12 17.39 -23.63
N ILE A 88 4.03 17.94 -23.10
CA ILE A 88 3.36 19.13 -23.66
C ILE A 88 4.31 20.34 -23.66
N LEU A 89 5.01 20.57 -22.56
CA LEU A 89 5.96 21.66 -22.40
C LEU A 89 7.14 21.53 -23.37
N ASN A 90 7.69 20.33 -23.53
CA ASN A 90 8.77 20.09 -24.49
C ASN A 90 8.32 20.33 -25.94
N SER A 91 7.10 19.90 -26.28
CA SER A 91 6.53 20.21 -27.60
C SER A 91 6.30 21.71 -27.80
N PHE A 92 5.95 22.45 -26.74
CA PHE A 92 5.80 23.89 -26.80
C PHE A 92 7.15 24.60 -27.00
N LEU A 93 8.20 24.20 -26.27
CA LEU A 93 9.56 24.73 -26.46
C LEU A 93 10.04 24.53 -27.91
N TYR A 94 9.78 23.36 -28.50
CA TYR A 94 10.10 23.14 -29.91
C TYR A 94 9.34 24.09 -30.87
N GLN A 95 8.07 24.40 -30.60
CA GLN A 95 7.32 25.39 -31.39
C GLN A 95 7.88 26.80 -31.22
N MET A 96 8.39 27.11 -30.02
CA MET A 96 9.09 28.35 -29.73
C MET A 96 10.39 28.46 -30.52
N ASP A 97 11.18 27.41 -30.64
CA ASP A 97 12.38 27.40 -31.49
C ASP A 97 12.05 27.70 -32.97
N ILE A 98 10.94 27.16 -33.49
CA ILE A 98 10.49 27.46 -34.86
C ILE A 98 10.13 28.94 -35.00
N PHE A 99 9.47 29.52 -33.99
CA PHE A 99 9.15 30.94 -33.97
C PHE A 99 10.43 31.79 -33.99
N LYS A 100 11.42 31.44 -33.16
CA LYS A 100 12.74 32.09 -33.13
C LYS A 100 13.37 32.13 -34.51
N ILE A 101 13.49 30.96 -35.16
CA ILE A 101 14.06 30.85 -36.51
C ILE A 101 13.28 31.75 -37.47
N THR A 102 11.95 31.75 -37.41
CA THR A 102 11.14 32.59 -38.31
C THR A 102 11.36 34.08 -38.06
N ALA A 103 11.48 34.50 -36.81
CA ALA A 103 11.75 35.88 -36.42
C ALA A 103 13.15 36.34 -36.86
N GLU A 104 14.17 35.50 -36.69
CA GLU A 104 15.55 35.76 -37.16
C GLU A 104 15.63 36.01 -38.66
N HIS A 105 14.82 35.30 -39.45
CA HIS A 105 14.77 35.42 -40.90
C HIS A 105 13.80 36.51 -41.39
N THR A 106 13.08 37.19 -40.48
CA THR A 106 12.12 38.24 -40.82
C THR A 106 12.81 39.62 -40.88
N PRO A 107 12.88 40.27 -42.05
CA PRO A 107 13.50 41.59 -42.15
C PRO A 107 12.75 42.63 -41.30
N GLY A 108 13.50 43.41 -40.52
CA GLY A 108 12.93 44.46 -39.67
C GLY A 108 12.38 43.98 -38.32
N PHE A 109 12.56 42.71 -37.96
CA PHE A 109 12.26 42.23 -36.60
C PHE A 109 13.25 42.84 -35.60
N ASP A 110 12.75 43.31 -34.46
CA ASP A 110 13.58 43.95 -33.43
C ASP A 110 14.43 42.91 -32.68
N ALA A 111 15.75 43.04 -32.80
CA ALA A 111 16.71 42.13 -32.19
C ALA A 111 16.66 42.15 -30.65
N LYS A 112 16.25 43.26 -30.03
CA LYS A 112 16.11 43.32 -28.56
C LYS A 112 14.92 42.50 -28.08
N THR A 113 13.81 42.56 -28.81
CA THR A 113 12.62 41.74 -28.55
C THR A 113 12.95 40.25 -28.72
N LEU A 114 13.76 39.90 -29.73
CA LEU A 114 14.22 38.52 -29.93
C LEU A 114 15.12 38.04 -28.77
N ALA A 115 16.06 38.86 -28.31
CA ALA A 115 16.90 38.51 -27.17
C ALA A 115 16.09 38.33 -25.88
N PHE A 116 15.12 39.21 -25.60
CA PHE A 116 14.24 39.08 -24.45
C PHE A 116 13.38 37.82 -24.51
N TYR A 117 12.95 37.44 -25.71
CA TYR A 117 12.24 36.20 -25.96
C TYR A 117 13.11 34.97 -25.64
N GLU A 118 14.37 34.95 -26.09
CA GLU A 118 15.31 33.87 -25.80
C GLU A 118 15.53 33.70 -24.29
N ASP A 119 15.77 34.79 -23.57
CA ASP A 119 15.94 34.77 -22.11
C ASP A 119 14.74 34.13 -21.39
N ILE A 120 13.51 34.42 -21.83
CA ILE A 120 12.29 33.84 -21.25
C ILE A 120 12.20 32.34 -21.54
N VAL A 121 12.51 31.93 -22.77
CA VAL A 121 12.43 30.52 -23.19
C VAL A 121 13.46 29.69 -22.43
N ASP A 122 14.69 30.19 -22.30
CA ASP A 122 15.77 29.52 -21.58
C ASP A 122 15.46 29.39 -20.07
N ASP A 123 15.06 30.49 -19.40
CA ASP A 123 14.66 30.47 -17.99
C ASP A 123 13.48 29.52 -17.74
N THR A 124 12.53 29.48 -18.68
CA THR A 124 11.38 28.56 -18.59
C THR A 124 11.83 27.11 -18.76
N SER A 125 12.71 26.83 -19.72
CA SER A 125 13.26 25.49 -19.97
C SER A 125 14.00 24.95 -18.74
N ASP A 126 14.83 25.77 -18.11
CA ASP A 126 15.59 25.41 -16.91
C ASP A 126 14.67 25.10 -15.72
N LYS A 127 13.59 25.86 -15.53
CA LYS A 127 12.57 25.60 -14.50
C LYS A 127 11.83 24.29 -14.75
N ILE A 128 11.51 23.99 -16.00
CA ILE A 128 10.85 22.73 -16.39
C ILE A 128 11.77 21.54 -16.14
N GLN A 129 13.05 21.66 -16.48
CA GLN A 129 14.04 20.61 -16.24
C GLN A 129 14.32 20.40 -14.74
N SER A 130 14.29 21.48 -13.95
CA SER A 130 14.39 21.40 -12.48
C SER A 130 13.20 20.66 -11.87
N LEU A 131 11.99 20.89 -12.38
CA LEU A 131 10.77 20.18 -11.97
C LEU A 131 10.78 18.70 -12.38
N SER A 132 11.30 18.36 -13.56
CA SER A 132 11.30 16.98 -14.07
C SER A 132 12.26 16.06 -13.31
N ASN A 133 13.32 16.63 -12.72
CA ASN A 133 14.34 15.91 -11.97
C ASN A 133 14.01 15.69 -10.48
N LEU A 134 12.81 16.08 -10.03
CA LEU A 134 12.37 15.87 -8.66
C LEU A 134 12.25 14.37 -8.31
N LYS A 135 13.03 13.92 -7.32
CA LYS A 135 13.01 12.54 -6.82
C LYS A 135 11.79 12.23 -5.94
N SER A 136 11.21 13.24 -5.27
CA SER A 136 9.97 13.10 -4.50
C SER A 136 8.93 14.13 -4.93
N ILE A 137 7.70 13.65 -5.11
CA ILE A 137 6.52 14.48 -5.32
C ILE A 137 5.97 14.83 -3.94
N ASP A 138 6.53 15.87 -3.33
CA ASP A 138 5.98 16.52 -2.15
C ASP A 138 5.89 18.03 -2.40
N GLU A 139 4.92 18.67 -1.76
CA GLU A 139 4.60 20.10 -1.98
C GLU A 139 5.82 21.01 -1.76
N PHE A 140 6.64 20.68 -0.77
CA PHE A 140 7.84 21.44 -0.45
C PHE A 140 8.90 21.29 -1.55
N SER A 141 9.14 20.08 -2.04
CA SER A 141 10.07 19.82 -3.15
C SER A 141 9.64 20.51 -4.45
N ILE A 142 8.34 20.48 -4.78
CA ILE A 142 7.79 21.15 -5.98
C ILE A 142 7.96 22.67 -5.90
N LYS A 143 7.66 23.27 -4.74
CA LYS A 143 7.77 24.72 -4.57
C LYS A 143 9.22 25.21 -4.60
N THR A 144 10.13 24.40 -4.06
CA THR A 144 11.55 24.77 -3.97
C THR A 144 12.24 24.65 -5.34
N SER A 145 11.88 23.69 -6.18
CA SER A 145 12.52 23.49 -7.51
C SER A 145 12.23 24.60 -8.52
N VAL A 146 11.13 25.34 -8.35
CA VAL A 146 10.76 26.47 -9.22
C VAL A 146 11.17 27.83 -8.66
N MET A 147 11.63 27.88 -7.42
CA MET A 147 12.07 29.11 -6.74
C MET A 147 13.58 29.37 -6.89
N THR A 148 14.32 28.51 -7.60
CA THR A 148 15.74 28.72 -7.84
C THR A 148 15.96 30.03 -8.61
N LYS A 149 16.92 30.81 -8.12
CA LYS A 149 17.29 32.15 -8.56
C LYS A 149 18.71 32.12 -9.10
#